data_AF-A0A645CBN8-F1
#
_entry.id   AF-A0A645CBN8-F1
#
_cell.length_a   1.000
_cell.length_b   1.000
_cell.length_c   1.000
_cell.angle_alpha   90.00
_cell.angle_beta   90.00
_cell.angle_gamma   90.00
#
_symmetry.space_group_name_H-M   'P 1'
#
loop_
_entity.id
_entity.type
_entity.pdbx_description
1 polymer ?
#
loop_
_entity_poly.entity_id
_entity_poly.type
_entity_poly.pdbx_seq_one_letter_code
_entity_poly.pdbx_strand_id
1 'polypeptide(L)'
;MKARLAVFSVDSINEDNMYICTDFLTGEQYTLNLPIEEEFDTKDMLFVGHCFYNNTMVMNYVRCLKIGKLARKRLYEILKHCYDWHKIQEPDAKWADFIARQPMLLRHLTYIYSVYVKLDGFGHETSIKGYNPPNISVDDEVTKCIISIMKSYHFSSRDIDLATRLWKDFSYHETNTISKPEVWASGVIENFVRLNGVYNYSEEKVAEMCWQVPVNVLQKVADKIKGILHIEKYDPRYCNEEGFLLMMFSS
;
A
#
# COMPACT_ATOMS: atom_id res chain seq x y z
N MET A 1 -10.79 9.30 19.97
CA MET A 1 -11.18 9.88 18.67
C MET A 1 -10.21 9.34 17.61
N LYS A 2 -10.66 8.66 16.56
CA LYS A 2 -9.78 8.13 15.51
C LYS A 2 -9.99 8.96 14.24
N ALA A 3 -8.94 9.63 13.77
CA ALA A 3 -8.99 10.37 12.50
C ALA A 3 -8.89 9.38 11.33
N ARG A 4 -9.65 9.61 10.25
CA ARG A 4 -9.52 8.86 8.98
C ARG A 4 -9.11 9.80 7.86
N LEU A 5 -8.16 9.39 7.02
CA LEU A 5 -7.91 10.10 5.76
C LEU A 5 -9.17 10.01 4.90
N ALA A 6 -9.52 11.10 4.24
CA ALA A 6 -10.61 11.17 3.28
C ALA A 6 -10.19 12.00 2.06
N VAL A 7 -10.74 11.62 0.92
CA VAL A 7 -10.73 12.40 -0.32
C VAL A 7 -12.18 12.69 -0.66
N PHE A 8 -12.58 13.94 -0.81
CA PHE A 8 -13.99 14.29 -0.97
C PHE A 8 -14.23 15.52 -1.84
N SER A 9 -15.43 15.65 -2.39
CA SER A 9 -15.94 16.89 -2.96
C SER A 9 -16.88 17.59 -2.00
N VAL A 10 -17.01 18.90 -2.17
CA VAL A 10 -18.08 19.70 -1.56
C VAL A 10 -19.22 19.79 -2.56
N ASP A 11 -20.43 19.46 -2.12
CA ASP A 11 -21.62 19.45 -2.96
C ASP A 11 -22.46 20.73 -2.76
N SER A 12 -22.63 21.15 -1.50
CA SER A 12 -23.38 22.34 -1.11
C SER A 12 -23.12 22.72 0.36
N ILE A 13 -23.73 23.83 0.82
CA ILE A 13 -23.74 24.26 2.21
C ILE A 13 -25.17 24.15 2.73
N ASN A 14 -25.35 23.63 3.94
CA ASN A 14 -26.67 23.51 4.58
C ASN A 14 -27.07 24.77 5.38
N GLU A 15 -28.26 24.76 5.98
CA GLU A 15 -28.79 25.89 6.76
C GLU A 15 -27.95 26.25 8.00
N ASP A 16 -27.21 25.28 8.55
CA ASP A 16 -26.31 25.47 9.70
C ASP A 16 -24.89 25.92 9.29
N ASN A 17 -24.73 26.37 8.04
CA ASN A 17 -23.44 26.75 7.46
C ASN A 17 -22.37 25.65 7.48
N MET A 18 -22.80 24.39 7.41
CA MET A 18 -21.93 23.23 7.29
C MET A 18 -21.88 22.72 5.84
N TYR A 19 -20.71 22.26 5.43
CA TYR A 19 -20.49 21.74 4.09
C TYR A 19 -21.01 20.31 3.98
N ILE A 20 -21.87 20.06 3.00
CA ILE A 20 -22.28 18.73 2.59
C ILE A 20 -21.21 18.21 1.63
N CYS A 21 -20.55 17.12 2.01
CA CYS A 21 -19.45 16.54 1.29
C CYS A 21 -19.76 15.10 0.88
N THR A 22 -19.20 14.68 -0.25
CA THR A 22 -19.28 13.29 -0.72
C THR A 22 -17.87 12.68 -0.81
N ASP A 23 -17.68 11.53 -0.15
CA ASP A 23 -16.45 10.73 -0.24
C ASP A 23 -16.22 10.30 -1.70
N PHE A 24 -15.03 10.60 -2.20
CA PHE A 24 -14.67 10.38 -3.59
C PHE A 24 -14.59 8.90 -3.97
N LEU A 25 -14.27 8.02 -3.01
CA LEU A 25 -14.09 6.59 -3.26
C LEU A 25 -15.34 5.78 -2.90
N THR A 26 -15.97 6.10 -1.78
CA THR A 26 -17.13 5.34 -1.28
C THR A 26 -18.47 5.91 -1.74
N GLY A 27 -18.53 7.19 -2.13
CA GLY A 27 -19.78 7.90 -2.38
C GLY A 27 -20.59 8.21 -1.12
N GLU A 28 -20.05 7.94 0.07
CA GLU A 28 -20.69 8.25 1.35
C GLU A 28 -20.78 9.77 1.53
N GLN A 29 -21.97 10.26 1.87
CA GLN A 29 -22.18 11.67 2.16
C GLN A 29 -22.02 11.93 3.66
N TYR A 30 -21.35 13.02 4.00
CA TYR A 30 -21.21 13.49 5.37
C TYR A 30 -21.11 15.01 5.43
N THR A 31 -21.43 15.56 6.59
CA THR A 31 -21.42 17.00 6.84
C THR A 31 -20.14 17.38 7.58
N LEU A 32 -19.41 18.40 7.11
CA LEU A 32 -18.19 18.89 7.73
C LEU A 32 -18.23 20.41 7.92
N ASN A 33 -17.66 20.86 9.03
CA ASN A 33 -17.19 22.24 9.13
C ASN A 33 -15.79 22.32 8.47
N LEU A 34 -15.61 23.15 7.43
CA LEU A 34 -14.33 23.28 6.71
C LEU A 34 -13.68 24.64 7.01
N PRO A 35 -12.35 24.72 7.16
CA PRO A 35 -11.64 25.98 7.37
C PRO A 35 -11.43 26.73 6.06
N ILE A 36 -12.51 26.99 5.32
CA ILE A 36 -12.53 27.74 4.05
C ILE A 36 -13.63 28.81 4.11
N GLU A 37 -13.40 29.94 3.44
CA GLU A 37 -14.37 31.03 3.33
C GLU A 37 -15.60 30.57 2.52
N GLU A 38 -16.79 31.09 2.84
CA GLU A 38 -18.04 30.72 2.15
C GLU A 38 -17.99 31.07 0.66
N GLU A 39 -17.25 32.12 0.29
CA GLU A 39 -17.05 32.56 -1.09
C GLU A 39 -16.01 31.73 -1.86
N PHE A 40 -15.36 30.76 -1.22
CA PHE A 40 -14.36 29.93 -1.85
C PHE A 40 -14.98 29.03 -2.93
N ASP A 41 -14.54 29.17 -4.19
CA ASP A 41 -15.01 28.34 -5.30
C ASP A 41 -14.57 26.88 -5.13
N THR A 42 -15.47 26.05 -4.60
CA THR A 42 -15.26 24.61 -4.42
C THR A 42 -15.50 23.80 -5.70
N LYS A 43 -15.95 24.44 -6.78
CA LYS A 43 -16.30 23.76 -8.03
C LYS A 43 -15.09 23.03 -8.61
N ASP A 44 -15.33 21.78 -9.00
CA ASP A 44 -14.31 20.90 -9.54
C ASP A 44 -13.09 20.71 -8.60
N MET A 45 -13.24 20.93 -7.28
CA MET A 45 -12.20 20.60 -6.29
C MET A 45 -12.37 19.24 -5.60
N LEU A 46 -11.26 18.53 -5.40
CA LEU A 46 -11.15 17.45 -4.43
C LEU A 46 -10.35 17.94 -3.23
N PHE A 47 -10.85 17.61 -2.05
CA PHE A 47 -10.26 17.92 -0.77
C PHE A 47 -9.60 16.66 -0.21
N VAL A 48 -8.38 16.79 0.28
CA VAL A 48 -7.65 15.69 0.93
C VAL A 48 -7.31 16.11 2.36
N GLY A 49 -7.81 15.37 3.34
CA GLY A 49 -7.64 15.71 4.76
C GLY A 49 -8.05 14.58 5.70
N HIS A 50 -7.90 14.78 7.00
CA HIS A 50 -8.35 13.81 8.00
C HIS A 50 -9.68 14.23 8.63
N CYS A 51 -10.68 13.35 8.58
CA CYS A 51 -12.00 13.53 9.20
C CYS A 51 -12.09 12.78 10.55
N PHE A 52 -12.74 13.37 11.55
CA PHE A 52 -13.07 12.69 12.81
C PHE A 52 -14.53 12.25 12.84
N TYR A 53 -14.80 11.10 13.48
CA TYR A 53 -16.11 10.42 13.53
C TYR A 53 -17.29 11.21 14.17
N ASN A 54 -17.10 12.46 14.59
CA ASN A 54 -18.18 13.33 15.06
C ASN A 54 -18.61 14.36 14.00
N ASN A 55 -18.32 14.12 12.71
CA ASN A 55 -18.67 15.04 11.61
C ASN A 55 -18.11 16.47 11.80
N THR A 56 -17.01 16.59 12.53
CA THR A 56 -16.29 17.85 12.75
C THR A 56 -14.86 17.66 12.23
N MET A 57 -14.44 18.45 11.24
CA MET A 57 -13.01 18.53 10.88
C MET A 57 -12.32 19.40 11.93
N VAL A 58 -11.25 18.86 12.52
CA VAL A 58 -10.36 19.66 13.37
C VAL A 58 -8.92 19.32 12.97
N MET A 59 -8.52 19.65 11.73
CA MET A 59 -7.09 19.76 11.42
C MET A 59 -6.82 20.77 10.30
N ASN A 60 -5.81 21.60 10.54
CA ASN A 60 -5.33 22.74 9.74
C ASN A 60 -4.69 22.38 8.37
N TYR A 61 -4.88 21.17 7.86
CA TYR A 61 -4.21 20.72 6.63
C TYR A 61 -5.18 19.95 5.72
N VAL A 62 -6.14 20.69 5.18
CA VAL A 62 -6.91 20.23 4.02
C VAL A 62 -6.21 20.74 2.77
N ARG A 63 -5.85 19.85 1.85
CA ARG A 63 -5.38 20.26 0.52
C ARG A 63 -6.57 20.32 -0.42
N CYS A 64 -6.79 21.48 -1.02
CA CYS A 64 -7.81 21.71 -2.03
C CYS A 64 -7.15 21.63 -3.42
N LEU A 65 -7.58 20.68 -4.24
CA LEU A 65 -6.97 20.41 -5.53
C LEU A 65 -8.03 20.54 -6.62
N LYS A 66 -7.84 21.46 -7.56
CA LYS A 66 -8.74 21.61 -8.71
C LYS A 66 -8.47 20.47 -9.70
N ILE A 67 -9.45 19.58 -9.86
CA ILE A 67 -9.33 18.39 -10.71
C ILE A 67 -10.56 18.34 -11.62
N GLY A 68 -10.34 18.53 -12.92
CA GLY A 68 -11.42 18.48 -13.91
C GLY A 68 -12.05 17.09 -14.01
N LYS A 69 -13.30 17.03 -14.50
CA LYS A 69 -14.12 15.81 -14.59
C LYS A 69 -13.41 14.60 -15.21
N LEU A 70 -12.66 14.79 -16.30
CA LEU A 70 -11.93 13.71 -16.96
C LEU A 70 -10.80 13.15 -16.07
N ALA A 71 -10.03 14.03 -15.44
CA ALA A 71 -8.94 13.64 -14.55
C ALA A 71 -9.47 12.94 -13.28
N ARG A 72 -10.62 13.38 -12.74
CA ARG A 72 -11.31 12.67 -11.64
C ARG A 72 -11.69 11.25 -12.03
N LYS A 73 -12.30 11.08 -13.21
CA LYS A 73 -12.71 9.75 -13.69
C LYS A 73 -11.49 8.81 -13.75
N ARG A 74 -10.39 9.28 -14.34
CA ARG A 74 -9.13 8.50 -14.43
C ARG A 74 -8.52 8.21 -13.06
N LEU A 75 -8.50 9.20 -12.16
CA LEU A 75 -8.02 9.02 -10.79
C LEU A 75 -8.82 7.92 -10.07
N TYR A 76 -10.14 7.94 -10.19
CA TYR A 76 -11.01 6.91 -9.61
C TYR A 76 -10.70 5.53 -10.20
N GLU A 77 -10.59 5.42 -11.53
CA GLU A 77 -10.25 4.16 -12.22
C GLU A 77 -8.92 3.59 -11.71
N ILE A 78 -7.88 4.42 -11.59
CA ILE A 78 -6.58 3.98 -11.06
C ILE A 78 -6.66 3.56 -9.59
N LEU A 79 -7.32 4.35 -8.74
CA LEU A 79 -7.49 3.98 -7.33
C LEU A 79 -8.31 2.68 -7.19
N LYS A 80 -9.27 2.45 -8.08
CA LYS A 80 -10.03 1.20 -8.14
C LYS A 80 -9.15 0.02 -8.51
N HIS A 81 -8.26 0.16 -9.48
CA HIS A 81 -7.31 -0.90 -9.82
C HIS A 81 -6.34 -1.19 -8.67
N CYS A 82 -5.79 -0.17 -8.02
CA CYS A 82 -4.96 -0.36 -6.82
C CYS A 82 -5.72 -1.04 -5.69
N TYR A 83 -6.99 -0.68 -5.50
CA TYR A 83 -7.86 -1.34 -4.53
C TYR A 83 -8.10 -2.81 -4.89
N ASP A 84 -8.36 -3.13 -6.16
CA ASP A 84 -8.55 -4.52 -6.61
C ASP A 84 -7.28 -5.36 -6.44
N TRP A 85 -6.11 -4.79 -6.69
CA TRP A 85 -4.83 -5.44 -6.41
C TRP A 85 -4.63 -5.67 -4.91
N HIS A 86 -4.95 -4.68 -4.07
CA HIS A 86 -4.91 -4.82 -2.61
C HIS A 86 -5.92 -5.86 -2.10
N LYS A 87 -7.07 -6.01 -2.76
CA LYS A 87 -8.04 -7.05 -2.43
C LYS A 87 -7.55 -8.46 -2.69
N ILE A 88 -6.54 -8.66 -3.54
CA ILE A 88 -5.90 -9.97 -3.63
C ILE A 88 -5.15 -10.24 -2.32
N GLN A 89 -4.43 -9.26 -1.78
CA GLN A 89 -3.69 -9.34 -0.52
C GLN A 89 -4.61 -9.47 0.72
N GLU A 90 -5.73 -8.75 0.72
CA GLU A 90 -6.70 -8.69 1.81
C GLU A 90 -8.13 -8.88 1.22
N PRO A 91 -8.59 -10.12 1.02
CA PRO A 91 -9.84 -10.44 0.29
C PRO A 91 -11.09 -9.73 0.80
N ASP A 92 -11.17 -9.55 2.12
CA ASP A 92 -12.31 -8.94 2.81
C ASP A 92 -12.18 -7.42 2.98
N ALA A 93 -11.08 -6.81 2.50
CA ALA A 93 -10.84 -5.39 2.68
C ALA A 93 -11.91 -4.54 2.00
N LYS A 94 -12.42 -3.56 2.74
CA LYS A 94 -13.28 -2.49 2.23
C LYS A 94 -12.44 -1.29 1.80
N TRP A 95 -13.06 -0.33 1.12
CA TRP A 95 -12.41 0.95 0.81
C TRP A 95 -11.79 1.62 2.03
N ALA A 96 -12.48 1.60 3.19
CA ALA A 96 -11.95 2.17 4.41
C ALA A 96 -10.63 1.54 4.86
N ASP A 97 -10.49 0.22 4.68
CA ASP A 97 -9.26 -0.52 5.02
C ASP A 97 -8.13 -0.17 4.05
N PHE A 98 -8.44 -0.11 2.75
CA PHE A 98 -7.50 0.33 1.72
C PHE A 98 -7.01 1.77 1.96
N ILE A 99 -7.92 2.71 2.25
CA ILE A 99 -7.59 4.11 2.53
C ILE A 99 -6.70 4.22 3.79
N ALA A 100 -7.03 3.47 4.84
CA ALA A 100 -6.23 3.44 6.06
C ALA A 100 -4.86 2.82 5.81
N ARG A 101 -4.76 1.90 4.83
CA ARG A 101 -3.52 1.20 4.54
C ARG A 101 -2.62 1.89 3.53
N GLN A 102 -3.19 2.64 2.60
CA GLN A 102 -2.52 3.29 1.47
C GLN A 102 -2.63 4.83 1.49
N PRO A 103 -2.33 5.52 2.60
CA PRO A 103 -2.54 6.96 2.73
C PRO A 103 -1.54 7.83 1.93
N MET A 104 -0.31 7.37 1.68
CA MET A 104 0.63 8.03 0.77
C MET A 104 0.21 7.87 -0.69
N LEU A 105 -0.21 6.68 -1.11
CA LEU A 105 -0.71 6.40 -2.45
C LEU A 105 -1.85 7.36 -2.83
N LEU A 106 -2.85 7.46 -1.94
CA LEU A 106 -4.00 8.35 -2.14
C LEU A 106 -3.59 9.81 -2.31
N ARG A 107 -2.71 10.32 -1.44
CA ARG A 107 -2.24 11.72 -1.50
C ARG A 107 -1.48 12.00 -2.78
N HIS A 108 -0.57 11.12 -3.17
CA HIS A 108 0.26 11.30 -4.35
C HIS A 108 -0.58 11.21 -5.62
N LEU A 109 -1.41 10.19 -5.77
CA LEU A 109 -2.25 10.07 -6.97
C LEU A 109 -3.23 11.24 -7.10
N THR A 110 -3.86 11.66 -6.00
CA THR A 110 -4.76 12.82 -6.05
C THR A 110 -4.01 14.10 -6.45
N TYR A 111 -2.79 14.29 -5.93
CA TYR A 111 -1.94 15.41 -6.34
C TYR A 111 -1.52 15.30 -7.82
N ILE A 112 -1.02 14.15 -8.26
CA ILE A 112 -0.57 13.94 -9.63
C ILE A 112 -1.71 14.24 -10.60
N TYR A 113 -2.90 13.69 -10.37
CA TYR A 113 -4.06 13.92 -11.25
C TYR A 113 -4.61 15.35 -11.20
N SER A 114 -4.24 16.14 -10.18
CA SER A 114 -4.53 17.58 -10.14
C SER A 114 -3.60 18.42 -11.04
N VAL A 115 -2.38 17.94 -11.31
CA VAL A 115 -1.37 18.67 -12.09
C VAL A 115 -1.14 18.05 -13.48
N TYR A 116 -1.23 16.73 -13.60
CA TYR A 116 -0.91 15.93 -14.78
C TYR A 116 -2.01 14.88 -15.04
N VAL A 117 -2.60 14.88 -16.24
CA VAL A 117 -3.77 14.02 -16.56
C VAL A 117 -3.38 12.71 -17.26
N LYS A 118 -2.08 12.48 -17.50
CA LYS A 118 -1.54 11.33 -18.24
C LYS A 118 -0.49 10.60 -17.40
N LEU A 119 -0.94 9.68 -16.55
CA LEU A 119 -0.12 8.52 -16.19
C LEU A 119 -0.45 7.42 -17.20
N ASP A 120 0.54 6.59 -17.54
CA ASP A 120 0.37 5.46 -18.48
C ASP A 120 -0.61 4.39 -17.97
N GLY A 121 -0.97 4.48 -16.69
CA GLY A 121 -2.11 3.81 -16.08
C GLY A 121 -1.70 2.58 -15.26
N PHE A 122 -2.68 1.77 -14.88
CA PHE A 122 -2.46 0.53 -14.15
C PHE A 122 -2.05 -0.57 -15.15
N GLY A 123 -0.77 -0.59 -15.53
CA GLY A 123 -0.23 -1.44 -16.59
C GLY A 123 0.18 -2.85 -16.16
N HIS A 124 -0.35 -3.35 -15.04
CA HIS A 124 0.07 -4.62 -14.45
C HIS A 124 -1.11 -5.59 -14.38
N GLU A 125 -0.87 -6.84 -14.78
CA GLU A 125 -1.83 -7.93 -14.74
C GLU A 125 -1.24 -9.07 -13.90
N THR A 126 -2.12 -9.83 -13.25
CA THR A 126 -1.73 -10.98 -12.42
C THR A 126 -2.67 -12.15 -12.66
N SER A 127 -2.12 -13.36 -12.62
CA SER A 127 -2.90 -14.59 -12.66
C SER A 127 -3.38 -15.05 -11.28
N ILE A 128 -2.90 -14.42 -10.21
CA ILE A 128 -3.19 -14.79 -8.82
C ILE A 128 -4.65 -14.46 -8.51
N LYS A 129 -5.44 -15.49 -8.16
CA LYS A 129 -6.85 -15.38 -7.78
C LYS A 129 -7.13 -16.24 -6.56
N GLY A 130 -8.04 -15.78 -5.70
CA GLY A 130 -8.47 -16.54 -4.53
C GLY A 130 -7.37 -16.78 -3.49
N TYR A 131 -6.37 -15.91 -3.41
CA TYR A 131 -5.35 -15.98 -2.37
C TYR A 131 -6.00 -15.87 -0.99
N ASN A 132 -5.59 -16.74 -0.07
CA ASN A 132 -6.01 -16.70 1.32
C ASN A 132 -4.78 -16.44 2.19
N PRO A 133 -4.63 -15.25 2.78
CA PRO A 133 -3.43 -14.91 3.54
C PRO A 133 -3.26 -15.82 4.76
N PRO A 134 -2.03 -16.26 5.07
CA PRO A 134 -1.79 -17.19 6.15
C PRO A 134 -1.91 -16.51 7.51
N ASN A 135 -2.35 -17.27 8.52
CA ASN A 135 -2.24 -16.84 9.91
C ASN A 135 -0.76 -16.80 10.33
N ILE A 136 -0.29 -15.63 10.73
CA ILE A 136 1.11 -15.44 11.12
C ILE A 136 1.27 -15.86 12.59
N SER A 137 2.03 -16.93 12.83
CA SER A 137 2.59 -17.24 14.16
C SER A 137 4.05 -16.75 14.22
N VAL A 138 4.39 -16.08 15.33
CA VAL A 138 5.71 -15.48 15.61
C VAL A 138 6.69 -16.51 16.21
N ASP A 139 6.25 -17.74 16.47
CA ASP A 139 7.08 -18.74 17.17
C ASP A 139 8.16 -19.36 16.28
N ASP A 140 8.04 -19.21 14.97
CA ASP A 140 8.96 -19.72 13.96
C ASP A 140 10.29 -18.92 13.91
N GLU A 141 11.41 -19.63 13.89
CA GLU A 141 12.74 -19.03 13.98
C GLU A 141 13.08 -18.14 12.77
N VAL A 142 12.62 -18.50 11.56
CA VAL A 142 12.83 -17.67 10.36
C VAL A 142 12.05 -16.38 10.46
N THR A 143 10.80 -16.45 10.93
CA THR A 143 9.96 -15.28 11.23
C THR A 143 10.65 -14.34 12.22
N LYS A 144 11.23 -14.87 13.30
CA LYS A 144 12.00 -14.06 14.28
C LYS A 144 13.21 -13.39 13.62
N CYS A 145 13.95 -14.09 12.76
CA CYS A 145 15.06 -13.52 12.00
C CYS A 145 14.59 -12.38 11.08
N ILE A 146 13.52 -12.59 10.29
CA ILE A 146 12.95 -11.56 9.41
C ILE A 146 12.60 -10.30 10.20
N ILE A 147 11.86 -10.45 11.29
CA ILE A 147 11.45 -9.34 12.16
C ILE A 147 12.67 -8.61 12.72
N SER A 148 13.67 -9.35 13.21
CA SER A 148 14.88 -8.77 13.80
C SER A 148 15.69 -7.97 12.78
N ILE A 149 15.93 -8.54 11.59
CA ILE A 149 16.72 -7.91 10.53
C ILE A 149 15.98 -6.67 10.02
N MET A 150 14.74 -6.82 9.55
CA MET A 150 14.00 -5.74 8.91
C MET A 150 13.75 -4.55 9.87
N LYS A 151 13.49 -4.80 11.16
CA LYS A 151 13.41 -3.73 12.16
C LYS A 151 14.72 -2.96 12.30
N SER A 152 15.86 -3.66 12.32
CA SER A 152 17.19 -3.04 12.45
C SER A 152 17.53 -2.13 11.27
N TYR A 153 16.94 -2.39 10.10
CA TYR A 153 17.09 -1.60 8.88
C TYR A 153 15.90 -0.67 8.60
N HIS A 154 15.06 -0.38 9.60
CA HIS A 154 13.98 0.62 9.55
C HIS A 154 12.89 0.35 8.50
N PHE A 155 12.67 -0.92 8.14
CA PHE A 155 11.48 -1.29 7.38
C PHE A 155 10.22 -1.02 8.20
N SER A 156 9.12 -0.69 7.51
CA SER A 156 7.86 -0.43 8.18
C SER A 156 7.29 -1.70 8.82
N SER A 157 6.41 -1.55 9.82
CA SER A 157 5.71 -2.72 10.38
C SER A 157 4.93 -3.50 9.32
N ARG A 158 4.38 -2.79 8.32
CA ARG A 158 3.67 -3.46 7.21
C ARG A 158 4.63 -4.25 6.33
N ASP A 159 5.81 -3.73 6.00
CA ASP A 159 6.80 -4.46 5.21
C ASP A 159 7.21 -5.76 5.91
N ILE A 160 7.43 -5.68 7.22
CA ILE A 160 7.74 -6.83 8.05
C ILE A 160 6.61 -7.85 8.00
N ASP A 161 5.35 -7.44 8.18
CA ASP A 161 4.19 -8.33 8.08
C ASP A 161 4.12 -9.03 6.72
N LEU A 162 4.34 -8.29 5.63
CA LEU A 162 4.29 -8.82 4.27
C LEU A 162 5.43 -9.81 3.97
N ALA A 163 6.66 -9.50 4.36
CA ALA A 163 7.78 -10.42 4.26
C ALA A 163 7.56 -11.69 5.10
N THR A 164 6.94 -11.54 6.28
CA THR A 164 6.60 -12.69 7.13
C THR A 164 5.51 -13.56 6.50
N ARG A 165 4.51 -12.97 5.83
CA ARG A 165 3.50 -13.72 5.07
C ARG A 165 4.12 -14.48 3.90
N LEU A 166 5.03 -13.84 3.16
CA LEU A 166 5.78 -14.47 2.07
C LEU A 166 6.49 -15.73 2.58
N TRP A 167 7.19 -15.63 3.72
CA TRP A 167 7.79 -16.79 4.34
C TRP A 167 6.77 -17.88 4.70
N LYS A 168 5.65 -17.51 5.31
CA LYS A 168 4.62 -18.48 5.71
C LYS A 168 4.03 -19.22 4.52
N ASP A 169 3.70 -18.50 3.45
CA ASP A 169 3.22 -19.13 2.20
C ASP A 169 4.23 -20.13 1.66
N PHE A 170 5.52 -19.76 1.62
CA PHE A 170 6.57 -20.68 1.20
C PHE A 170 6.69 -21.90 2.12
N SER A 171 6.64 -21.71 3.44
CA SER A 171 6.82 -22.77 4.43
C SER A 171 5.73 -23.85 4.37
N TYR A 172 4.55 -23.55 3.81
CA TYR A 172 3.52 -24.58 3.57
C TYR A 172 3.89 -25.56 2.46
N HIS A 173 4.75 -25.16 1.52
CA HIS A 173 5.21 -26.01 0.43
C HIS A 173 6.47 -26.82 0.77
N GLU A 174 7.24 -26.36 1.76
CA GLU A 174 8.53 -26.94 2.13
C GLU A 174 8.52 -27.41 3.59
N THR A 175 8.39 -28.73 3.79
CA THR A 175 8.34 -29.34 5.14
C THR A 175 9.70 -29.74 5.69
N ASN A 176 10.80 -29.36 5.03
CA ASN A 176 12.13 -29.76 5.44
C ASN A 176 12.55 -29.09 6.75
N THR A 177 13.34 -29.80 7.55
CA THR A 177 13.90 -29.27 8.79
C THR A 177 14.71 -28.02 8.48
N ILE A 178 14.26 -26.87 8.99
CA ILE A 178 14.92 -25.59 8.81
C ILE A 178 16.26 -25.64 9.53
N SER A 179 17.33 -25.93 8.78
CA SER A 179 18.69 -25.68 9.23
C SER A 179 19.07 -24.29 8.75
N LYS A 180 19.53 -23.42 9.67
CA LYS A 180 19.96 -22.02 9.42
C LYS A 180 18.81 -21.06 9.04
N PRO A 181 18.03 -20.59 10.03
CA PRO A 181 16.93 -19.66 9.81
C PRO A 181 17.34 -18.35 9.09
N GLU A 182 18.54 -17.86 9.32
CA GLU A 182 19.11 -16.66 8.71
C GLU A 182 19.24 -16.77 7.18
N VAL A 183 19.49 -17.97 6.66
CA VAL A 183 19.61 -18.24 5.23
C VAL A 183 18.24 -18.16 4.54
N TRP A 184 17.19 -18.62 5.20
CA TRP A 184 15.82 -18.50 4.67
C TRP A 184 15.31 -17.06 4.77
N ALA A 185 15.59 -16.39 5.89
CA ALA A 185 15.26 -14.99 6.06
C ALA A 185 15.89 -14.12 4.97
N SER A 186 17.14 -14.38 4.57
CA SER A 186 17.81 -13.61 3.50
C SER A 186 17.12 -13.78 2.15
N GLY A 187 16.72 -14.99 1.77
CA GLY A 187 15.98 -15.24 0.52
C GLY A 187 14.59 -14.59 0.52
N VAL A 188 13.92 -14.53 1.67
CA VAL A 188 12.63 -13.83 1.83
C VAL A 188 12.81 -12.31 1.67
N ILE A 189 13.78 -11.73 2.37
CA ILE A 189 14.06 -10.28 2.33
C ILE A 189 14.50 -9.87 0.93
N GLU A 190 15.33 -10.67 0.25
CA GLU A 190 15.73 -10.42 -1.13
C GLU A 190 14.51 -10.39 -2.06
N ASN A 191 13.64 -11.40 -2.00
CA ASN A 191 12.41 -11.42 -2.81
C ASN A 191 11.51 -10.21 -2.52
N PHE A 192 11.32 -9.87 -1.24
CA PHE A 192 10.50 -8.74 -0.83
C PHE A 192 11.06 -7.40 -1.34
N VAL A 193 12.38 -7.21 -1.26
CA VAL A 193 13.06 -6.03 -1.78
C VAL A 193 12.89 -5.94 -3.30
N ARG A 194 13.13 -7.05 -4.02
CA ARG A 194 13.10 -7.10 -5.48
C ARG A 194 11.70 -6.92 -6.06
N LEU A 195 10.69 -7.56 -5.47
CA LEU A 195 9.32 -7.49 -5.98
C LEU A 195 8.76 -6.07 -5.87
N ASN A 196 9.09 -5.33 -4.80
CA ASN A 196 8.61 -3.96 -4.62
C ASN A 196 9.47 -2.95 -5.41
N GLY A 197 10.76 -3.20 -5.60
CA GLY A 197 11.64 -2.33 -6.41
C GLY A 197 11.86 -0.92 -5.85
N VAL A 198 11.48 -0.68 -4.60
CA VAL A 198 11.57 0.64 -3.93
C VAL A 198 12.86 0.82 -3.13
N TYR A 199 13.51 -0.29 -2.78
CA TYR A 199 14.73 -0.27 -1.99
C TYR A 199 15.94 -0.34 -2.91
N ASN A 200 16.91 0.55 -2.68
CA ASN A 200 18.19 0.57 -3.40
C ASN A 200 19.21 -0.43 -2.81
N TYR A 201 18.74 -1.57 -2.31
CA TYR A 201 19.63 -2.59 -1.76
C TYR A 201 20.11 -3.51 -2.87
N SER A 202 21.43 -3.69 -2.95
CA SER A 202 22.03 -4.75 -3.74
C SER A 202 21.99 -6.07 -2.98
N GLU A 203 22.27 -7.18 -3.66
CA GLU A 203 22.30 -8.51 -3.03
C GLU A 203 23.39 -8.59 -1.96
N GLU A 204 24.52 -7.89 -2.17
CA GLU A 204 25.58 -7.77 -1.18
C GLU A 204 25.08 -7.06 0.08
N LYS A 205 24.22 -6.04 -0.09
CA LYS A 205 23.64 -5.35 1.05
C LYS A 205 22.67 -6.25 1.81
N VAL A 206 21.82 -7.01 1.11
CA VAL A 206 20.90 -7.95 1.77
C VAL A 206 21.67 -9.09 2.47
N ALA A 207 22.75 -9.57 1.86
CA ALA A 207 23.67 -10.53 2.48
C ALA A 207 24.29 -9.96 3.78
N GLU A 208 24.77 -8.71 3.74
CA GLU A 208 25.30 -8.00 4.92
C GLU A 208 24.25 -7.89 6.03
N MET A 209 23.01 -7.50 5.68
CA MET A 209 21.88 -7.39 6.61
C MET A 209 21.59 -8.72 7.33
N CYS A 210 21.80 -9.83 6.64
CA CYS A 210 21.49 -11.18 7.13
C CYS A 210 22.73 -11.88 7.70
N TRP A 211 23.57 -11.15 8.44
CA TRP A 211 24.80 -11.68 9.07
C TRP A 211 25.80 -12.30 8.10
N GLN A 212 26.00 -11.67 6.95
CA GLN A 212 26.99 -12.08 5.93
C GLN A 212 26.72 -13.47 5.34
N VAL A 213 25.44 -13.82 5.13
CA VAL A 213 25.08 -15.01 4.35
C VAL A 213 25.74 -14.91 2.96
N PRO A 214 26.46 -15.93 2.48
CA PRO A 214 27.09 -15.86 1.17
C PRO A 214 26.08 -15.57 0.05
N VAL A 215 26.40 -14.61 -0.84
CA VAL A 215 25.48 -14.14 -1.90
C VAL A 215 24.97 -15.28 -2.77
N ASN A 216 25.84 -16.24 -3.13
CA ASN A 216 25.44 -17.42 -3.91
C ASN A 216 24.45 -18.34 -3.17
N VAL A 217 24.45 -18.36 -1.83
CA VAL A 217 23.48 -19.10 -1.02
C VAL A 217 22.17 -18.32 -0.94
N LEU A 218 22.25 -17.00 -0.72
CA LEU A 218 21.10 -16.10 -0.75
C LEU A 218 20.35 -16.21 -2.09
N GLN A 219 21.05 -16.09 -3.23
CA GLN A 219 20.47 -16.21 -4.57
C GLN A 219 19.74 -17.55 -4.75
N LYS A 220 20.40 -18.67 -4.41
CA LYS A 220 19.79 -20.01 -4.53
C LYS A 220 18.49 -20.14 -3.74
N VAL A 221 18.46 -19.59 -2.53
CA VAL A 221 17.27 -19.66 -1.68
C VAL A 221 16.19 -18.69 -2.17
N ALA A 222 16.58 -17.48 -2.58
CA ALA A 222 15.67 -16.51 -3.17
C ALA A 222 15.02 -17.05 -4.45
N ASP A 223 15.80 -17.66 -5.35
CA ASP A 223 15.31 -18.28 -6.58
C ASP A 223 14.38 -19.47 -6.28
N LYS A 224 14.69 -20.28 -5.26
CA LYS A 224 13.81 -21.36 -4.82
C LYS A 224 12.46 -20.83 -4.34
N ILE A 225 12.47 -19.81 -3.48
CA ILE A 225 11.25 -19.19 -2.96
C ILE A 225 10.43 -18.59 -4.11
N LYS A 226 11.08 -17.80 -4.97
CA LYS A 226 10.47 -17.21 -6.17
C LYS A 226 9.85 -18.25 -7.08
N GLY A 227 10.56 -19.35 -7.34
CA GLY A 227 10.12 -20.43 -8.21
C GLY A 227 8.92 -21.19 -7.68
N ILE A 228 8.90 -21.51 -6.37
CA ILE A 228 7.79 -22.22 -5.74
C ILE A 228 6.55 -21.34 -5.62
N LEU A 229 6.72 -20.09 -5.20
CA LEU A 229 5.59 -19.17 -5.02
C LEU A 229 5.17 -18.47 -6.32
N HIS A 230 5.93 -18.61 -7.40
CA HIS A 230 5.76 -17.89 -8.66
C HIS A 230 5.72 -16.36 -8.45
N ILE A 231 6.68 -15.82 -7.67
CA ILE A 231 6.70 -14.39 -7.33
C ILE A 231 6.95 -13.55 -8.58
N GLU A 232 6.05 -12.61 -8.83
CA GLU A 232 6.13 -11.63 -9.92
C GLU A 232 6.54 -10.23 -9.44
N LYS A 233 6.88 -9.33 -10.36
CA LYS A 233 7.17 -7.93 -10.01
C LYS A 233 5.87 -7.28 -9.52
N TYR A 234 5.94 -6.57 -8.39
CA TYR A 234 4.78 -6.02 -7.69
C TYR A 234 3.72 -7.07 -7.31
N ASP A 235 4.15 -8.29 -6.99
CA ASP A 235 3.28 -9.40 -6.63
C ASP A 235 2.17 -8.95 -5.65
N PRO A 236 0.88 -9.11 -6.02
CA PRO A 236 -0.23 -8.57 -5.25
C PRO A 236 -0.28 -9.09 -3.82
N ARG A 237 0.25 -10.28 -3.53
CA ARG A 237 0.26 -10.85 -2.18
C ARG A 237 1.19 -10.08 -1.23
N TYR A 238 2.29 -9.54 -1.75
CA TYR A 238 3.39 -9.00 -0.96
C TYR A 238 3.77 -7.55 -1.30
N CYS A 239 3.05 -6.91 -2.21
CA CYS A 239 3.29 -5.54 -2.60
C CYS A 239 2.97 -4.56 -1.45
N ASN A 240 3.87 -3.61 -1.22
CA ASN A 240 3.73 -2.54 -0.25
C ASN A 240 3.28 -1.21 -0.90
N GLU A 241 3.08 -0.17 -0.09
CA GLU A 241 2.54 1.11 -0.54
C GLU A 241 3.45 1.82 -1.56
N GLU A 242 4.77 1.80 -1.33
CA GLU A 242 5.74 2.36 -2.24
C GLU A 242 5.80 1.57 -3.56
N GLY A 243 5.61 0.25 -3.48
CA GLY A 243 5.49 -0.63 -4.65
C GLY A 243 4.29 -0.23 -5.52
N PHE A 244 3.13 0.04 -4.91
CA PHE A 244 1.97 0.61 -5.61
C PHE A 244 2.29 1.93 -6.31
N LEU A 245 3.05 2.82 -5.66
CA LEU A 245 3.44 4.09 -6.27
C LEU A 245 4.34 3.87 -7.49
N LEU A 246 5.41 3.08 -7.37
CA LEU A 246 6.32 2.81 -8.47
C LEU A 246 5.66 2.03 -9.62
N MET A 247 4.69 1.18 -9.31
CA MET A 247 3.87 0.49 -10.31
C MET A 247 3.22 1.49 -11.28
N MET A 248 2.81 2.68 -10.79
CA MET A 248 2.17 3.71 -11.61
C MET A 248 3.13 4.49 -12.51
N PHE A 249 4.45 4.36 -12.29
CA PHE A 249 5.51 5.01 -13.06
C PHE A 249 6.38 4.02 -13.84
N SER A 250 6.11 2.73 -13.72
CA SER A 250 6.82 1.68 -14.44
C SER A 250 5.91 1.15 -15.54
N SER A 251 6.09 1.70 -16.72
CA SER A 251 5.47 1.28 -17.98
C SER A 251 6.57 1.07 -19.01
#